data_AF-K0DM38-F1
#
_entry.id   AF-K0DM38-F1
#
_cell.length_a   1.000
_cell.length_b   1.000
_cell.length_c   1.000
_cell.angle_alpha   90.00
_cell.angle_beta   90.00
_cell.angle_gamma   90.00
#
_symmetry.space_group_name_H-M   'P 1'
#
loop_
_entity.id
_entity.type
_entity.pdbx_description
1 polymer ?
#
loop_
_entity_poly.entity_id
_entity_poly.type
_entity_poly.pdbx_seq_one_letter_code
_entity_poly.pdbx_strand_id
1 'polypeptide(L)'
;MAISACAAQPPAGVQSVGQSQQPPKAVATCIAQKWADGSQKQVVSQDTMANDQAVDVYVPGEQPPNGAAAVVRPSYSGKGSWVGFRANGAAGSDATSAISSCL
;
A
#
# COMPACT_ATOMS: atom_id res chain seq x y z
N MET A 1 -3.07 -8.10 -32.88
CA MET A 1 -3.22 -8.33 -31.42
C MET A 1 -3.43 -6.96 -30.78
N ALA A 2 -4.67 -6.65 -30.40
CA ALA A 2 -5.00 -5.39 -29.77
C ALA A 2 -4.51 -5.44 -28.32
N ILE A 3 -3.47 -4.65 -28.01
CA ILE A 3 -2.97 -4.50 -26.65
C ILE A 3 -3.89 -3.51 -25.94
N SER A 4 -5.10 -3.94 -25.57
CA SER A 4 -5.94 -3.21 -24.62
C SER A 4 -5.37 -3.44 -23.21
N ALA A 5 -4.20 -2.86 -22.93
CA ALA A 5 -3.57 -2.86 -21.61
C ALA A 5 -3.33 -1.41 -21.14
N CYS A 6 -4.32 -0.54 -21.32
CA CYS A 6 -4.41 0.72 -20.59
C CYS A 6 -5.27 0.53 -19.34
N ALA A 7 -4.87 -0.38 -18.46
CA ALA A 7 -5.23 -0.32 -17.06
C ALA A 7 -3.90 -0.23 -16.33
N ALA A 8 -3.52 1.01 -16.00
CA ALA A 8 -2.35 1.42 -15.22
C ALA A 8 -1.60 0.22 -14.60
N GLN A 9 -0.53 -0.23 -15.27
CA GLN A 9 0.31 -1.28 -14.72
C GLN A 9 0.77 -0.83 -13.32
N PRO A 10 0.66 -1.68 -12.29
CA PRO A 10 1.17 -1.34 -10.98
C PRO A 10 2.65 -0.95 -11.12
N PRO A 11 3.12 0.07 -10.38
CA PRO A 11 4.50 0.53 -10.48
C PRO A 11 5.47 -0.66 -10.37
N ALA A 12 6.55 -0.65 -11.14
CA ALA A 12 7.51 -1.75 -11.14
C ALA A 12 7.97 -2.06 -9.70
N GLY A 13 7.90 -3.34 -9.31
CA GLY A 13 8.21 -3.78 -7.94
C GLY A 13 7.06 -3.67 -6.92
N VAL A 14 5.87 -3.25 -7.35
CA VAL A 14 4.65 -3.23 -6.52
C VAL A 14 3.72 -4.37 -6.93
N GLN A 15 3.48 -5.29 -6.02
CA GLN A 15 2.49 -6.36 -6.19
C GLN A 15 1.12 -5.83 -5.79
N SER A 16 0.13 -5.96 -6.69
CA SER A 16 -1.25 -5.61 -6.34
C SER A 16 -1.77 -6.59 -5.29
N VAL A 17 -2.18 -6.08 -4.13
CA VAL A 17 -2.75 -6.91 -3.06
C VAL A 17 -4.27 -7.00 -3.22
N GLY A 18 -4.91 -5.86 -3.45
CA GLY A 18 -6.35 -5.79 -3.66
C GLY A 18 -6.88 -4.36 -3.70
N GLN A 19 -8.20 -4.23 -3.63
CA GLN A 19 -8.90 -2.95 -3.57
C GLN A 19 -9.87 -2.96 -2.40
N SER A 20 -9.94 -1.85 -1.68
CA SER A 20 -10.92 -1.62 -0.62
C SER A 20 -11.99 -0.64 -1.09
N GLN A 21 -13.19 -0.77 -0.53
CA GLN A 21 -14.25 0.24 -0.70
C GLN A 21 -14.01 1.48 0.19
N GLN A 22 -13.10 1.39 1.15
CA GLN A 22 -12.76 2.45 2.09
C GLN A 22 -11.84 3.52 1.44
N PRO A 23 -11.84 4.76 1.96
CA PRO A 23 -10.94 5.80 1.47
C PRO A 23 -9.46 5.47 1.76
N PRO A 24 -8.51 5.95 0.93
CA PRO A 24 -7.08 5.66 1.05
C PRO A 24 -6.54 5.86 2.47
N LYS A 25 -6.89 6.98 3.11
CA LYS A 25 -6.46 7.31 4.47
C LYS A 25 -6.89 6.29 5.53
N ALA A 26 -8.11 5.78 5.43
CA ALA A 26 -8.64 4.79 6.39
C ALA A 26 -7.88 3.45 6.26
N VAL A 27 -7.66 3.00 5.03
CA VAL A 27 -6.92 1.76 4.74
C VAL A 27 -5.45 1.90 5.15
N ALA A 28 -4.81 3.02 4.81
CA ALA A 28 -3.42 3.29 5.19
C ALA A 28 -3.25 3.32 6.72
N THR A 29 -4.19 3.95 7.44
CA THR A 29 -4.17 3.98 8.91
C THR A 29 -4.32 2.58 9.50
N CYS A 30 -5.22 1.75 8.96
CA CYS A 30 -5.39 0.36 9.38
C CYS A 30 -4.10 -0.46 9.18
N ILE A 31 -3.48 -0.36 8.00
CA ILE A 31 -2.22 -1.06 7.70
C ILE A 31 -1.12 -0.61 8.67
N ALA A 32 -1.01 0.70 8.91
CA ALA A 32 0.00 1.24 9.80
C ALA A 32 -0.18 0.74 11.24
N GLN A 33 -1.41 0.68 11.73
CA GLN A 33 -1.72 0.11 13.05
C GLN A 33 -1.39 -1.37 13.11
N LYS A 34 -1.84 -2.18 12.14
CA LYS A 34 -1.58 -3.63 12.10
C LYS A 34 -0.09 -3.95 12.11
N TRP A 35 0.71 -3.21 11.34
CA TRP A 35 2.16 -3.41 11.31
C TRP A 35 2.84 -2.91 12.57
N ALA A 36 2.40 -1.79 13.14
CA ALA A 36 2.90 -1.29 14.41
C ALA A 36 2.62 -2.30 15.54
N ASP A 37 1.40 -2.84 15.59
CA ASP A 37 0.97 -3.83 16.58
C ASP A 37 1.68 -5.17 16.40
N GLY A 38 1.75 -5.68 15.15
CA GLY A 38 2.34 -6.97 14.84
C GLY A 38 3.88 -7.00 14.95
N SER A 39 4.54 -5.86 14.70
CA SER A 39 6.01 -5.77 14.72
C SER A 39 6.56 -5.08 15.96
N GLN A 40 5.71 -4.44 16.78
CA GLN A 40 6.09 -3.62 17.93
C GLN A 40 7.15 -2.56 17.61
N LYS A 41 7.09 -2.01 16.40
CA LYS A 41 8.06 -1.06 15.85
C LYS A 41 7.33 0.12 15.24
N GLN A 42 8.01 1.27 15.19
CA GLN A 42 7.46 2.46 14.58
C GLN A 42 7.27 2.23 13.07
N VAL A 43 6.04 2.46 12.62
CA VAL A 43 5.66 2.48 11.21
C VAL A 43 5.70 3.92 10.73
N VAL A 44 6.29 4.15 9.57
CA VAL A 44 6.33 5.48 8.95
C VAL A 44 5.33 5.51 7.80
N SER A 45 4.37 6.43 7.84
CA SER A 45 3.49 6.73 6.71
C SER A 45 3.96 7.99 6.00
N GLN A 46 4.10 7.94 4.68
CA GLN A 46 4.40 9.09 3.85
C GLN A 46 3.20 9.40 2.95
N ASP A 47 2.69 10.61 3.02
CA ASP A 47 1.69 11.11 2.07
C ASP A 47 2.38 11.54 0.77
N THR A 48 2.21 10.73 -0.27
CA THR A 48 2.87 10.90 -1.57
C THR A 48 2.11 11.86 -2.49
N MET A 49 0.85 12.21 -2.17
CA MET A 49 0.04 13.19 -2.92
C MET A 49 -0.66 14.16 -1.98
N ALA A 50 -0.77 15.42 -2.40
CA ALA A 50 -1.61 16.40 -1.72
C ALA A 50 -3.07 15.92 -1.68
N ASN A 51 -3.74 16.09 -0.53
CA ASN A 51 -5.10 15.61 -0.20
C ASN A 51 -5.24 14.15 0.24
N ASP A 52 -4.20 13.52 0.82
CA ASP A 52 -4.24 12.12 1.30
C ASP A 52 -4.64 11.11 0.19
N GLN A 53 -4.49 11.52 -1.07
CA GLN A 53 -4.82 10.69 -2.24
C GLN A 53 -3.77 9.60 -2.45
N ALA A 54 -2.66 9.64 -1.72
CA ALA A 54 -1.72 8.57 -1.79
C ALA A 54 -0.91 8.49 -0.53
N VAL A 55 -0.89 7.30 0.04
CA VAL A 55 -0.17 7.06 1.27
C VAL A 55 0.69 5.83 1.07
N ASP A 56 1.99 6.02 1.22
CA ASP A 56 2.96 4.95 1.27
C ASP A 56 3.25 4.64 2.74
N VAL A 57 2.73 3.53 3.23
CA VAL A 57 3.00 3.04 4.60
C VAL A 57 4.21 2.14 4.53
N TYR A 58 5.32 2.48 5.19
CA TYR A 58 6.56 1.71 5.17
C TYR A 58 6.53 0.62 6.23
N VAL A 59 7.03 -0.56 5.89
CA VAL A 59 7.16 -1.67 6.84
C VAL A 59 8.04 -1.22 8.01
N PRO A 60 7.70 -1.57 9.26
CA PRO A 60 8.47 -1.13 10.42
C PRO A 60 9.96 -1.47 10.34
N GLY A 61 10.80 -0.45 10.46
CA GLY A 61 12.25 -0.55 10.31
C GLY A 61 12.78 -0.23 8.91
N GLU A 62 11.91 -0.13 7.90
CA GLU A 62 12.26 0.42 6.59
C GLU A 62 12.20 1.95 6.63
N GLN A 63 13.12 2.59 5.91
CA GLN A 63 13.20 4.05 5.87
C GLN A 63 12.76 4.58 4.50
N PRO A 64 11.91 5.62 4.43
CA PRO A 64 11.61 6.30 3.18
C PRO A 64 12.87 6.91 2.54
N PRO A 65 12.93 7.09 1.21
CA PRO A 65 11.90 6.77 0.20
C PRO A 65 12.03 5.36 -0.41
N ASN A 66 13.13 4.66 -0.13
CA ASN A 66 13.45 3.36 -0.72
C ASN A 66 13.28 2.29 0.35
N GLY A 67 12.22 1.49 0.23
CA GLY A 67 11.92 0.46 1.21
C GLY A 67 10.63 -0.29 0.91
N ALA A 68 10.44 -1.39 1.63
CA ALA A 68 9.20 -2.15 1.56
C ALA A 68 8.05 -1.31 2.12
N ALA A 69 6.98 -1.15 1.34
CA ALA A 69 5.87 -0.27 1.71
C ALA A 69 4.54 -0.71 1.09
N ALA A 70 3.44 -0.52 1.82
CA ALA A 70 2.10 -0.58 1.25
C ALA A 70 1.80 0.73 0.54
N VAL A 71 1.53 0.63 -0.75
CA VAL A 71 1.18 1.74 -1.63
C VAL A 71 -0.34 1.82 -1.69
N VAL A 72 -0.93 2.79 -0.99
CA VAL A 72 -2.38 3.02 -0.98
C VAL A 72 -2.69 4.21 -1.87
N ARG A 73 -3.54 4.00 -2.88
CA ARG A 73 -3.95 5.01 -3.86
C ARG A 73 -5.47 4.93 -4.07
N PRO A 74 -6.15 5.97 -4.57
CA PRO A 74 -7.55 5.86 -4.98
C PRO A 74 -7.68 4.84 -6.10
N SER A 75 -8.77 4.08 -6.08
CA SER A 75 -9.05 3.13 -7.16
C SER A 75 -9.19 3.87 -8.49
N TYR A 76 -8.72 3.24 -9.57
CA TYR A 76 -8.83 3.77 -10.93
C TYR A 76 -10.29 3.98 -11.39
N SER A 77 -11.25 3.34 -10.71
CA SER A 77 -12.69 3.53 -10.93
C SER A 77 -13.29 4.75 -10.22
N GLY A 78 -12.50 5.45 -9.39
CA GLY A 78 -12.91 6.63 -8.64
C GLY A 78 -13.68 6.34 -7.34
N LYS A 79 -13.97 5.08 -7.01
CA LYS A 79 -14.57 4.68 -5.72
C LYS A 79 -13.66 3.73 -4.96
N GLY A 80 -13.41 4.04 -3.69
CA GLY A 80 -12.55 3.26 -2.82
C GLY A 80 -11.06 3.49 -3.08
N SER A 81 -10.23 2.55 -2.63
CA SER A 81 -8.78 2.61 -2.71
C SER A 81 -8.20 1.33 -3.28
N TRP A 82 -7.17 1.47 -4.11
CA TRP A 82 -6.31 0.38 -4.54
C TRP A 82 -5.10 0.30 -3.61
N VAL A 83 -4.77 -0.92 -3.20
CA VAL A 83 -3.59 -1.18 -2.37
C VAL A 83 -2.64 -2.14 -3.08
N GLY A 84 -1.42 -1.68 -3.24
CA GLY A 84 -0.28 -2.49 -3.64
C GLY A 84 0.70 -2.66 -2.48
N PHE A 85 1.54 -3.67 -2.57
CA PHE A 85 2.68 -3.87 -1.68
C PHE A 85 3.96 -3.82 -2.51
N ARG A 86 4.78 -2.83 -2.23
CA ARG A 86 6.14 -2.72 -2.76
C ARG A 86 7.05 -3.58 -1.89
N ALA A 87 7.52 -4.69 -2.43
CA ALA A 87 8.51 -5.51 -1.74
C ALA A 87 9.92 -4.95 -1.98
N ASN A 88 10.71 -4.81 -0.92
CA ASN A 88 12.14 -4.53 -0.99
C ASN A 88 12.86 -5.62 -0.19
N GLY A 89 13.19 -6.75 -0.83
CA GLY A 89 13.75 -7.92 -0.14
C GLY A 89 12.71 -8.86 0.47
N ALA A 90 13.02 -9.46 1.63
CA ALA A 90 12.31 -10.64 2.18
C ALA A 90 11.01 -10.37 2.96
N ALA A 91 10.59 -9.12 3.15
CA ALA A 91 9.49 -8.76 4.06
C ALA A 91 8.06 -8.92 3.48
N GLY A 92 7.85 -9.83 2.52
CA GLY A 92 6.66 -9.81 1.66
C GLY A 92 5.37 -10.43 2.23
N SER A 93 5.45 -11.62 2.81
CA SER A 93 4.25 -12.44 3.06
C SER A 93 3.41 -11.94 4.23
N ASP A 94 4.04 -11.61 5.36
CA ASP A 94 3.36 -11.13 6.57
C ASP A 94 2.78 -9.72 6.36
N ALA A 95 3.53 -8.87 5.66
CA ALA A 95 3.12 -7.52 5.33
C ALA A 95 1.86 -7.52 4.45
N THR A 96 1.82 -8.37 3.42
CA THR A 96 0.67 -8.51 2.51
C THR A 96 -0.57 -9.04 3.23
N SER A 97 -0.40 -9.95 4.19
CA SER A 97 -1.52 -10.52 4.96
C SER A 97 -2.21 -9.48 5.84
N ALA A 98 -1.44 -8.61 6.50
CA ALA A 98 -1.99 -7.48 7.26
C ALA A 98 -2.71 -6.48 6.36
N ILE A 99 -2.20 -6.22 5.14
CA ILE A 99 -2.90 -5.39 4.15
C ILE A 99 -4.25 -5.98 3.80
N SER A 100 -4.30 -7.26 3.45
CA SER A 100 -5.55 -7.93 3.09
C SER A 100 -6.60 -7.91 4.21
N SER A 101 -6.18 -7.83 5.47
CA SER A 101 -7.09 -7.69 6.62
C SER A 101 -7.73 -6.30 6.78
N CYS A 102 -7.21 -5.30 6.04
CA CYS A 102 -7.62 -3.90 6.07
C CYS A 102 -8.36 -3.44 4.80
N LEU A 103 -8.56 -4.34 3.83
CA LEU A 103 -9.31 -4.07 2.59
C LEU A 103 -10.81 -4.30 2.79
#